data_AF-A0A8T4MYP6-F1
#
_entry.id   AF-A0A8T4MYP6-F1
#
_cell.length_a   1.000
_cell.length_b   1.000
_cell.length_c   1.000
_cell.angle_alpha   90.00
_cell.angle_beta   90.00
_cell.angle_gamma   90.00
#
_symmetry.space_group_name_H-M   'P 1'
#
loop_
_entity.id
_entity.type
_entity.pdbx_description
1 polymer ?
#
loop_
_entity_poly.entity_id
_entity_poly.type
_entity_poly.pdbx_seq_one_letter_code
_entity_poly.pdbx_strand_id
1 'polypeptide(L)'
;MKRCSIFGCSKCRPHSKECGFRETLRHKEIPSIIFNISKELQLEFLRTYFLGDGTLSKHNISFTTISRNLADQLLYLLQSFGVMASLSERDPGSNNLIVSKNRVYTVSINSKKDLLILKKVWQDHRNASLLQAKIESNHCSINRKFETISEDLVGLEVKEIRNTVCSGSDVYDFSVEDDENFIAGFGGLCCHNTDADVDGAHIRTLLLTFFFRFMHKLIENGNVYIAVSPLYRVRKRGDHYVYSEKELKELLSKITGNTDVQRFKGLGEMNPEQLWETTMNPKTRMLKKVVIQDGVKADEVFSKLMGDNVEPRKQFIAEHASEAQIDI
;
A
#
# COMPACT_ATOMS: atom_id res chain seq x y z
N MET A 1 38.55 21.05 2.47
CA MET A 1 38.10 20.11 3.52
C MET A 1 37.24 19.02 2.87
N LYS A 2 37.69 17.77 2.90
CA LYS A 2 36.93 16.62 2.35
C LYS A 2 35.72 16.37 3.27
N ARG A 3 34.50 16.35 2.73
CA ARG A 3 33.30 15.91 3.46
C ARG A 3 33.49 14.42 3.78
N CYS A 4 33.67 14.03 5.04
CA CYS A 4 33.51 12.62 5.42
C CYS A 4 32.01 12.39 5.62
N SER A 5 31.42 11.54 4.78
CA SER A 5 30.11 10.96 5.10
C SER A 5 30.26 10.12 6.36
N ILE A 6 29.23 10.11 7.20
CA ILE A 6 29.22 9.34 8.47
C ILE A 6 29.57 7.86 8.21
N PHE A 7 29.26 7.37 7.01
CA PHE A 7 29.38 5.97 6.62
C PHE A 7 30.50 5.66 5.60
N GLY A 8 31.23 6.66 5.09
CA GLY A 8 32.22 6.48 4.01
C GLY A 8 33.68 6.64 4.45
N CYS A 9 33.92 7.16 5.64
CA CYS A 9 35.25 7.36 6.21
C CYS A 9 35.78 6.02 6.76
N SER A 10 36.98 5.56 6.34
CA SER A 10 37.61 4.34 6.88
C SER A 10 37.82 4.39 8.40
N LYS A 11 37.89 5.59 8.98
CA LYS A 11 37.96 5.84 10.42
C LYS A 11 36.61 5.75 11.16
N CYS A 12 35.47 5.89 10.48
CA CYS A 12 34.13 5.87 11.08
C CYS A 12 33.42 4.51 10.97
N ARG A 13 33.97 3.58 10.17
CA ARG A 13 33.48 2.20 10.00
C ARG A 13 33.33 1.36 11.28
N PRO A 14 34.16 1.54 12.33
CA PRO A 14 34.01 0.74 13.55
C PRO A 14 32.69 1.04 14.29
N HIS A 15 32.29 2.31 14.38
CA HIS A 15 31.09 2.73 15.11
C HIS A 15 29.80 2.52 14.31
N SER A 16 29.86 2.42 12.97
CA SER A 16 28.69 2.12 12.14
C SER A 16 28.18 0.69 12.31
N LYS A 17 29.05 -0.26 12.71
CA LYS A 17 28.65 -1.65 13.00
C LYS A 17 27.83 -1.76 14.28
N GLU A 18 28.18 -1.00 15.31
CA GLU A 18 27.46 -0.95 16.60
C GLU A 18 26.08 -0.28 16.47
N CYS A 19 25.95 0.65 15.53
CA CYS A 19 24.66 1.28 15.20
C CYS A 19 23.84 0.48 14.16
N GLY A 20 24.12 -0.80 13.90
CA GLY A 20 23.27 -1.66 13.06
C GLY A 20 23.39 -1.50 11.53
N PHE A 21 24.35 -0.72 11.02
CA PHE A 21 24.55 -0.56 9.58
C PHE A 21 25.46 -1.68 9.02
N ARG A 22 24.88 -2.64 8.28
CA ARG A 22 25.59 -3.80 7.70
C ARG A 22 26.62 -3.43 6.63
N GLU A 23 27.54 -4.37 6.39
CA GLU A 23 28.94 -4.21 5.95
C GLU A 23 29.20 -3.73 4.50
N THR A 24 28.18 -3.30 3.74
CA THR A 24 28.38 -2.82 2.35
C THR A 24 27.55 -1.57 2.03
N LEU A 25 28.11 -0.65 1.23
CA LEU A 25 27.47 0.63 0.85
C LEU A 25 26.08 0.48 0.18
N ARG A 26 25.76 -0.70 -0.36
CA ARG A 26 24.50 -1.02 -1.04
C ARG A 26 23.41 -1.54 -0.10
N HIS A 27 23.77 -2.06 1.06
CA HIS A 27 22.86 -2.66 2.04
C HIS A 27 22.83 -1.85 3.34
N LYS A 28 22.79 -0.52 3.20
CA LYS A 28 22.59 0.37 4.36
C LYS A 28 21.12 0.36 4.72
N GLU A 29 20.83 0.28 6.00
CA GLU A 29 19.47 0.27 6.53
C GLU A 29 19.41 1.10 7.80
N ILE A 30 18.30 1.78 8.02
CA ILE A 30 17.96 2.37 9.30
C ILE A 30 17.74 1.22 10.29
N PRO A 31 18.39 1.24 11.47
CA PRO A 31 18.19 0.22 12.49
C PRO A 31 16.71 0.12 12.88
N SER A 32 16.19 -1.10 12.95
CA SER A 32 14.77 -1.36 13.23
C SER A 32 14.27 -0.68 14.50
N ILE A 33 15.13 -0.53 15.51
CA ILE A 33 14.84 0.17 16.77
C ILE A 33 14.36 1.61 16.53
N ILE A 34 14.86 2.32 15.51
CA ILE A 34 14.46 3.71 15.22
C ILE A 34 12.96 3.81 14.87
N PHE A 35 12.37 2.76 14.30
CA PHE A 35 10.94 2.78 13.97
C PHE A 35 10.04 2.56 15.20
N ASN A 36 10.60 2.03 16.29
CA ASN A 36 9.85 1.69 17.51
C ASN A 36 10.08 2.66 18.69
N ILE A 37 10.95 3.66 18.53
CA ILE A 37 11.18 4.70 19.55
C ILE A 37 10.24 5.90 19.37
N SER A 38 10.25 6.82 20.34
CA SER A 38 9.39 8.00 20.33
C SER A 38 9.65 8.91 19.12
N LYS A 39 8.64 9.70 18.73
CA LYS A 39 8.70 10.63 17.60
C LYS A 39 9.80 11.68 17.77
N GLU A 40 10.11 12.08 19.01
CA GLU A 40 11.20 13.01 19.31
C GLU A 40 12.56 12.41 18.95
N LEU A 41 12.81 11.15 19.33
CA LEU A 41 14.07 10.47 19.03
C LEU A 41 14.21 10.15 17.53
N GLN A 42 13.10 9.84 16.86
CA GLN A 42 13.05 9.70 15.40
C GLN A 42 13.43 11.00 14.69
N LEU A 43 12.93 12.16 15.16
CA LEU A 43 13.33 13.47 14.64
C LEU A 43 14.82 13.76 14.87
N GLU A 44 15.34 13.40 16.04
CA GLU A 44 16.76 13.59 16.35
C GLU A 44 17.65 12.68 15.49
N PHE A 45 17.21 11.47 15.20
CA PHE A 45 17.85 10.59 14.22
C PHE A 45 17.85 11.23 12.83
N LEU A 46 16.71 11.74 12.35
CA LEU A 46 16.64 12.44 11.06
C LEU A 46 17.57 13.66 11.01
N ARG A 47 17.64 14.44 12.10
CA ARG A 47 18.53 15.60 12.24
C ARG A 47 19.99 15.20 12.13
N THR A 48 20.42 14.22 12.93
CA THR A 48 21.81 13.74 12.92
C THR A 48 22.20 13.13 11.58
N TYR A 49 21.31 12.34 10.98
CA TYR A 49 21.51 11.77 9.65
C TYR A 49 21.61 12.87 8.58
N PHE A 50 20.71 13.88 8.62
CA PHE A 50 20.72 15.01 7.68
C PHE A 50 22.00 15.85 7.78
N LEU A 51 22.48 16.13 8.99
CA LEU A 51 23.70 16.90 9.19
C LEU A 51 24.95 16.18 8.67
N GLY A 52 24.93 14.84 8.68
CA GLY A 52 26.01 14.02 8.15
C GLY A 52 26.01 13.87 6.64
N ASP A 53 24.91 13.35 6.10
CA ASP A 53 24.82 12.88 4.71
C ASP A 53 23.79 13.66 3.87
N GLY A 54 23.05 14.59 4.48
CA GLY A 54 22.08 15.44 3.80
C GLY A 54 22.71 16.57 3.00
N THR A 55 21.96 17.06 2.02
CA THR A 55 22.29 18.26 1.25
C THR A 55 21.17 19.28 1.37
N LEU A 56 21.54 20.53 1.62
CA LEU A 56 20.63 21.66 1.64
C LEU A 56 20.93 22.59 0.47
N SER A 57 19.90 22.86 -0.35
CA SER A 57 19.92 23.85 -1.41
C SER A 57 19.01 25.04 -1.08
N LYS A 58 19.01 26.07 -1.94
CA LYS A 58 18.07 27.21 -1.81
C LYS A 58 16.60 26.79 -1.88
N HIS A 59 16.31 25.64 -2.49
CA HIS A 59 14.94 25.23 -2.79
C HIS A 59 14.49 23.99 -2.02
N ASN A 60 15.41 23.18 -1.52
CA ASN A 60 15.06 21.90 -0.93
C ASN A 60 16.11 21.37 0.04
N ILE A 61 15.68 20.38 0.81
CA ILE A 61 16.57 19.45 1.49
C ILE A 61 16.53 18.11 0.74
N SER A 62 17.65 17.43 0.66
CA SER A 62 17.73 16.12 0.03
C SER A 62 18.67 15.16 0.76
N PHE A 63 18.34 13.88 0.67
CA PHE A 63 19.14 12.76 1.14
C PHE A 63 19.53 11.93 -0.07
N THR A 64 20.83 11.70 -0.27
CA THR A 64 21.34 10.94 -1.42
C THR A 64 22.01 9.66 -0.94
N THR A 65 21.58 8.52 -1.46
CA THR A 65 22.09 7.20 -1.09
C THR A 65 22.21 6.27 -2.30
N ILE A 66 23.06 5.25 -2.17
CA ILE A 66 23.21 4.17 -3.16
C ILE A 66 22.32 2.96 -2.80
N SER A 67 21.90 2.87 -1.54
CA SER A 67 21.04 1.80 -1.06
C SER A 67 19.57 2.15 -1.26
N ARG A 68 18.83 1.26 -1.93
CA ARG A 68 17.38 1.40 -2.12
C ARG A 68 16.63 1.30 -0.79
N ASN A 69 16.94 0.28 0.02
CA ASN A 69 16.33 0.06 1.33
C ASN A 69 16.42 1.31 2.23
N LEU A 70 17.60 1.95 2.30
CA LEU A 70 17.77 3.18 3.07
C LEU A 70 16.90 4.33 2.54
N ALA A 71 16.77 4.46 1.21
CA ALA A 71 15.95 5.51 0.62
C ALA A 71 14.47 5.30 0.96
N ASP A 72 13.99 4.07 0.88
CA ASP A 72 12.59 3.71 1.19
C ASP A 72 12.31 3.87 2.69
N GLN A 73 13.24 3.47 3.55
CA GLN A 73 13.15 3.65 5.01
C GLN A 73 13.17 5.12 5.44
N LEU A 74 13.98 5.96 4.80
CA LEU A 74 13.94 7.41 5.00
C LEU A 74 12.60 7.99 4.55
N LEU A 75 12.07 7.54 3.41
CA LEU A 75 10.77 7.96 2.91
C LEU A 75 9.66 7.62 3.93
N TYR A 76 9.67 6.40 4.45
CA TYR A 76 8.73 5.94 5.47
C TYR A 76 8.82 6.77 6.76
N LEU A 77 10.05 7.01 7.24
CA LEU A 77 10.27 7.82 8.44
C LEU A 77 9.80 9.27 8.25
N LEU A 78 9.93 9.84 7.06
CA LEU A 78 9.42 11.18 6.75
C LEU A 78 7.89 11.21 6.67
N GLN A 79 7.28 10.17 6.09
CA GLN A 79 5.82 10.04 6.00
C GLN A 79 5.16 9.92 7.38
N SER A 80 5.81 9.30 8.37
CA SER A 80 5.28 9.21 9.75
C SER A 80 5.13 10.59 10.43
N PHE A 81 5.84 11.60 9.92
CA PHE A 81 5.72 13.03 10.31
C PHE A 81 4.80 13.84 9.38
N GLY A 82 4.12 13.20 8.43
CA GLY A 82 3.26 13.88 7.46
C GLY A 82 4.03 14.66 6.38
N VAL A 83 5.31 14.32 6.17
CA VAL A 83 6.18 14.96 5.17
C VAL A 83 6.17 14.14 3.89
N MET A 84 5.80 14.77 2.78
CA MET A 84 5.71 14.13 1.48
C MET A 84 6.98 14.38 0.68
N ALA A 85 7.93 13.46 0.81
CA ALA A 85 9.18 13.49 0.07
C ALA A 85 9.05 12.81 -1.30
N SER A 86 9.79 13.31 -2.29
CA SER A 86 9.89 12.68 -3.61
C SER A 86 11.14 11.84 -3.72
N LEU A 87 11.01 10.59 -4.17
CA LEU A 87 12.14 9.73 -4.54
C LEU A 87 12.46 9.90 -6.03
N SER A 88 13.72 10.16 -6.34
CA SER A 88 14.24 10.20 -7.70
C SER A 88 15.41 9.24 -7.84
N GLU A 89 15.46 8.56 -8.99
CA GLU A 89 16.53 7.62 -9.32
C GLU A 89 17.39 8.22 -10.44
N ARG A 90 18.70 8.01 -10.34
CA ARG A 90 19.64 8.35 -11.40
C ARG A 90 20.48 7.13 -11.72
N ASP A 91 20.39 6.69 -12.96
CA ASP A 91 21.25 5.63 -13.48
C ASP A 91 22.71 6.07 -13.57
N PRO A 92 23.65 5.12 -13.47
CA PRO A 92 25.06 5.40 -13.66
C PRO A 92 25.31 5.99 -15.05
N GLY A 93 25.92 7.16 -15.08
CA GLY A 93 26.36 7.85 -16.29
C GLY A 93 27.79 8.34 -16.19
N SER A 94 28.40 8.56 -17.35
CA SER A 94 29.69 9.23 -17.50
C SER A 94 29.48 10.63 -18.06
N ASN A 95 29.90 11.65 -17.30
CA ASN A 95 30.21 12.97 -17.86
C ASN A 95 31.73 13.07 -18.03
N ASN A 96 32.22 14.00 -18.87
CA ASN A 96 33.64 14.22 -19.16
C ASN A 96 34.57 14.38 -17.93
N LEU A 97 34.03 14.60 -16.73
CA LEU A 97 34.78 14.82 -15.49
C LEU A 97 34.53 13.78 -14.39
N ILE A 98 33.40 13.05 -14.42
CA ILE A 98 32.99 12.15 -13.32
C ILE A 98 32.25 10.94 -13.90
N VAL A 99 32.70 9.74 -13.50
CA VAL A 99 32.06 8.46 -13.83
C VAL A 99 31.32 7.95 -12.60
N SER A 100 29.99 7.87 -12.68
CA SER A 100 29.17 7.25 -11.64
C SER A 100 28.99 5.77 -11.94
N LYS A 101 29.39 4.89 -11.01
CA LYS A 101 29.37 3.43 -11.19
C LYS A 101 28.10 2.76 -10.68
N ASN A 102 27.33 3.44 -9.83
CA ASN A 102 26.16 2.87 -9.17
C ASN A 102 24.93 3.75 -9.44
N ARG A 103 23.76 3.12 -9.46
CA ARG A 103 22.48 3.83 -9.39
C ARG A 103 22.39 4.60 -8.08
N VAL A 104 21.86 5.82 -8.13
CA VAL A 104 21.76 6.73 -7.00
C VAL A 104 20.30 7.09 -6.76
N TYR A 105 19.88 7.00 -5.50
CA TYR A 105 18.56 7.35 -5.02
C TYR A 105 18.63 8.67 -4.27
N THR A 106 17.74 9.61 -4.61
CA THR A 106 17.66 10.91 -3.95
C THR A 106 16.25 11.17 -3.45
N VAL A 107 16.10 11.24 -2.14
CA VAL A 107 14.86 11.66 -1.45
C VAL A 107 14.91 13.18 -1.28
N SER A 108 13.96 13.91 -1.84
CA SER A 108 13.95 15.38 -1.85
C SER A 108 12.65 15.95 -1.27
N ILE A 109 12.76 17.04 -0.50
CA ILE A 109 11.63 17.72 0.13
C ILE A 109 11.67 19.19 -0.26
N ASN A 110 10.65 19.63 -0.98
CA ASN A 110 10.59 20.95 -1.60
C ASN A 110 9.48 21.84 -1.02
N SER A 111 8.40 21.22 -0.50
CA SER A 111 7.19 21.89 -0.04
C SER A 111 7.47 22.77 1.18
N LYS A 112 7.00 24.02 1.14
CA LYS A 112 7.13 24.96 2.27
C LYS A 112 6.54 24.41 3.57
N LYS A 113 5.40 23.72 3.51
CA LYS A 113 4.75 23.10 4.68
C LYS A 113 5.62 22.00 5.30
N ASP A 114 6.19 21.15 4.46
CA ASP A 114 6.98 19.99 4.90
C ASP A 114 8.34 20.43 5.48
N LEU A 115 8.93 21.47 4.88
CA LEU A 115 10.13 22.10 5.41
C LEU A 115 9.89 22.75 6.77
N LEU A 116 8.70 23.30 7.04
CA LEU A 116 8.35 23.83 8.36
C LEU A 116 8.24 22.73 9.41
N ILE A 117 7.62 21.59 9.08
CA ILE A 117 7.55 20.41 9.96
C ILE A 117 8.96 19.96 10.35
N LEU A 118 9.86 19.92 9.36
CA LEU A 118 11.24 19.47 9.55
C LEU A 118 12.20 20.58 9.99
N LYS A 119 11.71 21.73 10.47
CA LYS A 119 12.58 22.85 10.87
C LYS A 119 13.70 22.42 11.82
N LYS A 120 13.38 21.60 12.83
CA LYS A 120 14.35 21.05 13.79
C LYS A 120 15.45 20.21 13.12
N VAL A 121 15.17 19.56 11.99
CA VAL A 121 16.10 18.67 11.28
C VAL A 121 17.17 19.47 10.51
N TRP A 122 16.79 20.58 9.88
CA TRP A 122 17.69 21.31 8.98
C TRP A 122 18.19 22.66 9.51
N GLN A 123 17.59 23.21 10.57
CA GLN A 123 17.94 24.54 11.10
C GLN A 123 19.43 24.69 11.47
N ASP A 124 20.07 23.60 11.92
CA ASP A 124 21.47 23.62 12.36
C ASP A 124 22.46 23.39 11.21
N HIS A 125 21.96 23.18 9.99
CA HIS A 125 22.82 23.03 8.83
C HIS A 125 23.45 24.37 8.46
N ARG A 126 24.74 24.39 8.11
CA ARG A 126 25.51 25.60 7.76
C ARG A 126 24.87 26.53 6.72
N ASN A 127 24.02 25.99 5.85
CA ASN A 127 23.33 26.73 4.79
C ASN A 127 21.85 27.02 5.12
N ALA A 128 21.40 26.79 6.36
CA ALA A 128 19.99 26.91 6.74
C ALA A 128 19.39 28.29 6.45
N SER A 129 20.20 29.36 6.50
CA SER A 129 19.80 30.72 6.14
C SER A 129 19.19 30.82 4.72
N LEU A 130 19.69 30.02 3.77
CA LEU A 130 19.16 30.00 2.39
C LEU A 130 17.72 29.49 2.33
N LEU A 131 17.40 28.48 3.14
CA LEU A 131 16.08 27.87 3.18
C LEU A 131 15.11 28.68 4.04
N GLN A 132 15.62 29.28 5.12
CA GLN A 132 14.87 30.20 5.97
C GLN A 132 14.34 31.39 5.15
N ALA A 133 15.18 31.99 4.30
CA ALA A 133 14.78 33.06 3.39
C ALA A 133 13.67 32.63 2.40
N LYS A 134 13.68 31.38 1.93
CA LYS A 134 12.60 30.84 1.08
C LYS A 134 11.30 30.68 1.87
N ILE A 135 11.36 30.21 3.10
CA ILE A 135 10.18 30.05 3.96
C ILE A 135 9.59 31.43 4.30
N GLU A 136 10.41 32.45 4.46
CA GLU A 136 9.95 33.82 4.69
C GLU A 136 9.45 34.49 3.41
N SER A 137 9.89 34.03 2.24
CA SER A 137 9.42 34.55 0.96
C SER A 137 7.93 34.26 0.70
N ASN A 138 7.27 35.23 0.05
CA ASN A 138 5.89 35.13 -0.44
C ASN A 138 5.77 34.36 -1.77
N HIS A 139 6.87 33.78 -2.26
CA HIS A 139 6.82 32.97 -3.48
C HIS A 139 5.94 31.74 -3.25
N CYS A 140 4.98 31.54 -4.16
CA CYS A 140 4.12 30.37 -4.16
C CYS A 140 5.00 29.12 -4.31
N SER A 141 5.05 28.28 -3.27
CA SER A 141 5.69 26.97 -3.34
C SER A 141 4.91 26.13 -4.33
N ILE A 142 5.61 25.32 -5.15
CA ILE A 142 4.95 24.24 -5.88
C ILE A 142 4.18 23.42 -4.84
N ASN A 143 2.85 23.42 -4.97
CA ASN A 143 1.96 22.73 -4.05
C ASN A 143 2.20 21.23 -4.16
N ARG A 144 1.91 20.54 -3.06
CA ARG A 144 1.67 19.10 -2.99
C ARG A 144 0.83 18.70 -4.22
N LYS A 145 1.42 17.99 -5.19
CA LYS A 145 0.69 17.40 -6.32
C LYS A 145 0.04 16.11 -5.86
N PHE A 146 -0.99 16.26 -5.04
CA PHE A 146 -1.87 15.17 -4.65
C PHE A 146 -3.26 15.72 -4.38
N GLU A 147 -4.27 14.90 -4.62
CA GLU A 147 -5.64 15.20 -4.25
C GLU A 147 -5.83 14.81 -2.78
N THR A 148 -6.47 15.66 -1.98
CA THR A 148 -6.71 15.33 -0.56
C THR A 148 -8.07 14.65 -0.50
N ILE A 149 -8.12 13.37 -0.10
CA ILE A 149 -9.36 12.58 -0.06
C ILE A 149 -10.02 12.74 1.32
N SER A 150 -9.22 12.71 2.38
CA SER A 150 -9.63 12.94 3.78
C SER A 150 -8.48 13.55 4.59
N GLU A 151 -8.66 13.78 5.89
CA GLU A 151 -7.59 14.33 6.75
C GLU A 151 -6.32 13.45 6.77
N ASP A 152 -6.49 12.15 6.55
CA ASP A 152 -5.46 11.11 6.61
C ASP A 152 -5.12 10.47 5.25
N LEU A 153 -5.91 10.72 4.19
CA LEU A 153 -5.72 10.11 2.87
C LEU A 153 -5.45 11.13 1.78
N VAL A 154 -4.50 10.78 0.91
CA VAL A 154 -4.12 11.56 -0.27
C VAL A 154 -4.11 10.68 -1.51
N GLY A 155 -4.70 11.17 -2.59
CA GLY A 155 -4.66 10.57 -3.92
C GLY A 155 -3.41 11.04 -4.67
N LEU A 156 -2.56 10.10 -5.05
CA LEU A 156 -1.41 10.36 -5.94
C LEU A 156 -1.77 9.96 -7.36
N GLU A 157 -1.44 10.83 -8.31
CA GLU A 157 -1.60 10.53 -9.74
C GLU A 157 -0.62 9.41 -10.15
N VAL A 158 -1.16 8.33 -10.70
CA VAL A 158 -0.35 7.24 -11.26
C VAL A 158 0.26 7.73 -12.56
N LYS A 159 1.59 7.93 -12.56
CA LYS A 159 2.32 8.43 -13.76
C LYS A 159 2.71 7.33 -14.74
N GLU A 160 3.01 6.15 -14.22
CA GLU A 160 3.53 5.02 -15.00
C GLU A 160 3.35 3.73 -14.18
N ILE A 161 2.96 2.65 -14.85
CA ILE A 161 2.91 1.30 -14.29
C ILE A 161 4.05 0.51 -14.94
N ARG A 162 4.95 -0.07 -14.13
CA ARG A 162 6.08 -0.86 -14.61
C ARG A 162 6.04 -2.26 -13.98
N ASN A 163 6.24 -3.27 -14.80
CA ASN A 163 6.47 -4.63 -14.31
C ASN A 163 7.88 -4.69 -13.70
N THR A 164 7.97 -4.92 -12.39
CA THR A 164 9.24 -5.03 -11.68
C THR A 164 9.46 -6.47 -11.25
N VAL A 165 10.68 -6.99 -11.46
CA VAL A 165 11.06 -8.29 -10.90
C VAL A 165 11.10 -8.16 -9.37
N CYS A 166 10.41 -9.06 -8.68
CA CYS A 166 10.25 -9.01 -7.23
C CYS A 166 11.61 -8.94 -6.52
N SER A 167 11.88 -7.83 -5.84
CA SER A 167 13.13 -7.59 -5.12
C SER A 167 12.89 -7.55 -3.62
N GLY A 168 12.51 -8.69 -3.04
CA GLY A 168 12.35 -8.87 -1.59
C GLY A 168 11.48 -10.07 -1.26
N SER A 169 11.75 -10.72 -0.13
CA SER A 169 10.93 -11.81 0.41
C SER A 169 9.55 -11.37 0.91
N ASP A 170 9.34 -10.05 1.04
CA ASP A 170 8.23 -9.49 1.83
C ASP A 170 7.24 -8.67 0.97
N VAL A 171 7.28 -8.81 -0.35
CA VAL A 171 6.22 -8.31 -1.25
C VAL A 171 5.39 -9.51 -1.68
N TYR A 172 4.19 -9.64 -1.11
CA TYR A 172 3.21 -10.63 -1.55
C TYR A 172 2.49 -10.08 -2.78
N ASP A 173 2.97 -10.48 -3.95
CA ASP A 173 2.19 -10.40 -5.17
C ASP A 173 1.27 -11.63 -5.18
N PHE A 174 -0.04 -11.43 -5.03
CA PHE A 174 -1.00 -12.51 -5.22
C PHE A 174 -1.34 -12.55 -6.71
N SER A 175 -0.44 -13.14 -7.50
CA SER A 175 -0.74 -13.49 -8.88
C SER A 175 -1.29 -14.91 -8.92
N VAL A 176 -2.56 -15.07 -9.27
CA VAL A 176 -3.13 -16.36 -9.69
C VAL A 176 -3.11 -16.34 -11.22
N GLU A 177 -2.56 -17.37 -11.87
CA GLU A 177 -2.67 -17.47 -13.33
C GLU A 177 -4.17 -17.48 -13.70
N ASP A 178 -4.55 -16.62 -14.65
CA ASP A 178 -5.90 -16.39 -15.20
C ASP A 178 -6.85 -15.40 -14.46
N ASP A 179 -6.48 -14.82 -13.31
CA ASP A 179 -7.33 -13.86 -12.56
C ASP A 179 -6.67 -12.49 -12.28
N GLU A 180 -7.49 -11.52 -11.85
CA GLU A 180 -7.10 -10.11 -11.63
C GLU A 180 -5.98 -9.92 -10.59
N ASN A 181 -5.07 -8.98 -10.88
CA ASN A 181 -3.94 -8.64 -10.01
C ASN A 181 -4.36 -7.88 -8.75
N PHE A 182 -3.87 -8.31 -7.58
CA PHE A 182 -4.04 -7.61 -6.31
C PHE A 182 -2.86 -6.67 -6.03
N ILE A 183 -3.10 -5.36 -5.99
CA ILE A 183 -2.09 -4.39 -5.55
C ILE A 183 -2.21 -4.23 -4.04
N ALA A 184 -1.33 -4.89 -3.29
CA ALA A 184 -1.06 -4.56 -1.90
C ALA A 184 0.03 -3.47 -1.84
N GLY A 185 -0.34 -2.27 -1.40
CA GLY A 185 0.58 -1.15 -1.18
C GLY A 185 0.22 -0.34 0.05
N PHE A 186 1.05 0.64 0.40
CA PHE A 186 0.91 1.49 1.59
C PHE A 186 -0.33 2.43 1.60
N GLY A 187 -1.28 2.28 0.67
CA GLY A 187 -2.55 3.01 0.61
C GLY A 187 -3.72 2.08 0.95
N GLY A 188 -4.47 2.41 2.00
CA GLY A 188 -5.46 1.55 2.67
C GLY A 188 -6.73 1.19 1.87
N LEU A 189 -6.60 0.50 0.74
CA LEU A 189 -7.74 -0.19 0.11
C LEU A 189 -7.31 -1.57 -0.37
N CYS A 190 -7.62 -2.60 0.42
CA CYS A 190 -7.56 -3.99 -0.03
C CYS A 190 -8.96 -4.37 -0.54
N CYS A 191 -9.12 -4.42 -1.86
CA CYS A 191 -10.33 -4.89 -2.51
C CYS A 191 -10.07 -6.27 -3.10
N HIS A 192 -10.78 -7.28 -2.60
CA HIS A 192 -10.69 -8.64 -3.13
C HIS A 192 -11.96 -8.98 -3.92
N ASN A 193 -11.78 -9.28 -5.21
CA ASN A 193 -12.82 -9.77 -6.09
C ASN A 193 -12.55 -11.26 -6.33
N THR A 194 -13.51 -12.10 -5.99
CA THR A 194 -13.49 -13.53 -6.30
C THR A 194 -14.71 -13.86 -7.13
N ASP A 195 -14.63 -14.96 -7.86
CA ASP A 195 -15.80 -15.59 -8.44
C ASP A 195 -16.91 -15.75 -7.40
N ALA A 196 -18.14 -15.66 -7.89
CA ALA A 196 -19.33 -15.85 -7.07
C ALA A 196 -19.65 -17.33 -6.81
N ASP A 197 -18.78 -18.23 -7.29
CA ASP A 197 -18.88 -19.67 -7.16
C ASP A 197 -18.32 -20.18 -5.81
N VAL A 198 -18.50 -21.50 -5.59
CA VAL A 198 -18.11 -22.20 -4.35
C VAL A 198 -16.60 -22.09 -4.09
N ASP A 199 -15.80 -22.15 -5.16
CA ASP A 199 -14.34 -22.03 -5.08
C ASP A 199 -13.91 -20.60 -4.73
N GLY A 200 -14.61 -19.58 -5.24
CA GLY A 200 -14.41 -18.19 -4.84
C GLY A 200 -14.70 -17.98 -3.35
N ALA A 201 -15.74 -18.63 -2.81
CA ALA A 201 -16.02 -18.60 -1.38
C ALA A 201 -14.91 -19.28 -0.54
N HIS A 202 -14.29 -20.34 -1.07
CA HIS A 202 -13.15 -21.01 -0.43
C HIS A 202 -11.91 -20.12 -0.41
N ILE A 203 -11.53 -19.52 -1.55
CA ILE A 203 -10.40 -18.57 -1.67
C ILE A 203 -10.61 -17.38 -0.73
N ARG A 204 -11.83 -16.83 -0.71
CA ARG A 204 -12.20 -15.74 0.20
C ARG A 204 -11.98 -16.13 1.66
N THR A 205 -12.34 -17.35 2.06
CA THR A 205 -12.14 -17.83 3.43
C THR A 205 -10.66 -18.00 3.77
N LEU A 206 -9.85 -18.52 2.83
CA LEU A 206 -8.40 -18.63 2.98
C LEU A 206 -7.74 -17.26 3.18
N LEU A 207 -8.09 -16.29 2.35
CA LEU A 207 -7.53 -14.94 2.43
C LEU A 207 -7.99 -14.18 3.67
N LEU A 208 -9.26 -14.30 4.07
CA LEU A 208 -9.73 -13.75 5.34
C LEU A 208 -8.99 -14.36 6.53
N THR A 209 -8.71 -15.67 6.49
CA THR A 209 -7.90 -16.34 7.51
C THR A 209 -6.48 -15.78 7.54
N PHE A 210 -5.86 -15.59 6.37
CA PHE A 210 -4.54 -14.97 6.25
C PHE A 210 -4.52 -13.54 6.83
N PHE A 211 -5.49 -12.70 6.45
CA PHE A 211 -5.58 -11.33 6.96
C PHE A 211 -5.83 -11.31 8.47
N PHE A 212 -6.68 -12.20 8.99
CA PHE A 212 -6.94 -12.30 10.42
C PHE A 212 -5.70 -12.74 11.21
N ARG A 213 -4.96 -13.75 10.72
CA ARG A 213 -3.80 -14.33 11.42
C ARG A 213 -2.54 -13.48 11.34
N PHE A 214 -2.21 -12.95 10.16
CA PHE A 214 -0.93 -12.29 9.91
C PHE A 214 -1.05 -10.77 9.82
N MET A 215 -2.23 -10.24 9.48
CA MET A 215 -2.42 -8.82 9.18
C MET A 215 -3.65 -8.21 9.87
N HIS A 216 -3.92 -8.58 11.13
CA HIS A 216 -5.11 -8.15 11.89
C HIS A 216 -5.36 -6.64 11.85
N LYS A 217 -4.29 -5.82 11.90
CA LYS A 217 -4.37 -4.35 11.84
C LYS A 217 -5.06 -3.83 10.58
N LEU A 218 -4.98 -4.55 9.45
CA LEU A 218 -5.69 -4.15 8.23
C LEU A 218 -7.20 -4.25 8.38
N ILE A 219 -7.68 -5.27 9.10
CA ILE A 219 -9.10 -5.47 9.35
C ILE A 219 -9.58 -4.48 10.42
N GLU A 220 -8.82 -4.27 11.49
CA GLU A 220 -9.14 -3.31 12.56
C GLU A 220 -9.24 -1.87 12.04
N ASN A 221 -8.32 -1.48 11.16
CA ASN A 221 -8.35 -0.17 10.50
C ASN A 221 -9.46 -0.06 9.45
N GLY A 222 -10.18 -1.15 9.15
CA GLY A 222 -11.29 -1.16 8.20
C GLY A 222 -10.83 -0.98 6.76
N ASN A 223 -9.68 -1.55 6.40
CA ASN A 223 -9.07 -1.44 5.07
C ASN A 223 -9.39 -2.64 4.16
N VAL A 224 -10.09 -3.66 4.67
CA VAL A 224 -10.41 -4.89 3.94
C VAL A 224 -11.86 -4.86 3.45
N TYR A 225 -12.02 -4.99 2.13
CA TYR A 225 -13.30 -4.95 1.44
C TYR A 225 -13.41 -6.15 0.49
N ILE A 226 -14.62 -6.70 0.40
CA ILE A 226 -14.97 -7.76 -0.56
C ILE A 226 -15.85 -7.13 -1.63
N ALA A 227 -15.45 -7.25 -2.88
CA ALA A 227 -16.27 -6.80 -4.00
C ALA A 227 -17.43 -7.77 -4.22
N VAL A 228 -18.60 -7.21 -4.56
CA VAL A 228 -19.79 -8.00 -4.87
C VAL A 228 -20.01 -7.95 -6.38
N SER A 229 -19.81 -9.10 -7.03
CA SER A 229 -20.04 -9.28 -8.47
C SER A 229 -21.47 -9.74 -8.74
N PRO A 230 -22.06 -9.37 -9.89
CA PRO A 230 -23.41 -9.79 -10.25
C PRO A 230 -23.45 -11.26 -10.65
N LEU A 231 -24.55 -11.94 -10.30
CA LEU A 231 -24.78 -13.35 -10.65
C LEU A 231 -25.45 -13.50 -12.01
N TYR A 232 -26.28 -12.53 -12.39
CA TYR A 232 -27.05 -12.57 -13.63
C TYR A 232 -26.99 -11.26 -14.38
N ARG A 233 -27.05 -11.37 -15.72
CA ARG A 233 -27.32 -10.28 -16.64
C ARG A 233 -28.63 -10.56 -17.37
N VAL A 234 -29.58 -9.65 -17.27
CA VAL A 234 -30.84 -9.67 -18.02
C VAL A 234 -30.81 -8.59 -19.07
N ARG A 235 -30.89 -8.99 -20.35
CA ARG A 235 -30.86 -8.06 -21.47
C ARG A 235 -32.26 -7.74 -21.95
N LYS A 236 -32.69 -6.49 -21.74
CA LYS A 236 -33.92 -5.93 -22.31
C LYS A 236 -33.88 -4.41 -22.36
N ARG A 237 -33.84 -3.84 -23.57
CA ARG A 237 -33.66 -2.38 -23.80
C ARG A 237 -32.46 -1.80 -23.02
N GLY A 238 -31.44 -2.63 -22.79
CA GLY A 238 -30.30 -2.36 -21.91
C GLY A 238 -29.93 -3.62 -21.10
N ASP A 239 -28.73 -3.61 -20.53
CA ASP A 239 -28.24 -4.69 -19.67
C ASP A 239 -28.55 -4.37 -18.21
N HIS A 240 -29.22 -5.31 -17.52
CA HIS A 240 -29.58 -5.19 -16.12
C HIS A 240 -28.82 -6.26 -15.34
N TYR A 241 -27.99 -5.84 -14.38
CA TYR A 241 -27.21 -6.73 -13.54
C TYR A 241 -27.93 -7.03 -12.22
N VAL A 242 -27.92 -8.29 -11.82
CA VAL A 242 -28.68 -8.79 -10.68
C VAL A 242 -27.79 -9.64 -9.78
N TYR A 243 -27.94 -9.50 -8.46
CA TYR A 243 -27.01 -10.05 -7.47
C TYR A 243 -27.60 -11.19 -6.62
N SER A 244 -28.88 -11.52 -6.79
CA SER A 244 -29.51 -12.69 -6.15
C SER A 244 -30.60 -13.32 -7.02
N GLU A 245 -30.92 -14.58 -6.75
CA GLU A 245 -32.04 -15.27 -7.41
C GLU A 245 -33.40 -14.61 -7.11
N LYS A 246 -33.57 -14.04 -5.91
CA LYS A 246 -34.80 -13.34 -5.52
C LYS A 246 -35.02 -12.10 -6.38
N GLU A 247 -33.98 -11.28 -6.51
CA GLU A 247 -34.01 -10.09 -7.37
C GLU A 247 -34.27 -10.49 -8.84
N LEU A 248 -33.71 -11.62 -9.30
CA LEU A 248 -33.95 -12.10 -10.66
C LEU A 248 -35.42 -12.43 -10.88
N LYS A 249 -36.05 -13.16 -9.96
CA LYS A 249 -37.49 -13.50 -10.03
C LYS A 249 -38.36 -12.25 -10.02
N GLU A 250 -38.04 -11.29 -9.16
CA GLU A 250 -38.74 -10.00 -9.11
C GLU A 250 -38.59 -9.21 -10.41
N LEU A 251 -37.38 -9.17 -10.97
CA LEU A 251 -37.10 -8.48 -12.22
C LEU A 251 -37.86 -9.14 -13.39
N LEU A 252 -37.83 -10.47 -13.49
CA LEU A 252 -38.57 -11.22 -14.51
C LEU A 252 -40.09 -11.05 -14.37
N SER A 253 -40.62 -10.94 -13.15
CA SER A 253 -42.06 -10.69 -12.94
C SER A 253 -42.53 -9.32 -13.46
N LYS A 254 -41.65 -8.30 -13.40
CA LYS A 254 -41.92 -6.94 -13.87
C LYS A 254 -41.74 -6.80 -15.38
N ILE A 255 -41.03 -7.74 -16.00
CA ILE A 255 -40.54 -7.64 -17.37
C ILE A 255 -41.34 -8.59 -18.28
N THR A 256 -42.28 -8.07 -19.07
CA THR A 256 -43.09 -8.89 -20.01
C THR A 256 -42.46 -8.99 -21.41
N GLY A 257 -42.15 -10.20 -21.90
CA GLY A 257 -41.64 -10.44 -23.26
C GLY A 257 -40.39 -11.33 -23.30
N ASN A 258 -39.81 -11.53 -24.49
CA ASN A 258 -38.60 -12.35 -24.64
C ASN A 258 -37.40 -11.64 -23.99
N THR A 259 -36.77 -12.27 -23.01
CA THR A 259 -35.62 -11.76 -22.26
C THR A 259 -34.47 -12.74 -22.36
N ASP A 260 -33.29 -12.24 -22.69
CA ASP A 260 -32.07 -13.02 -22.65
C ASP A 260 -31.45 -12.90 -21.26
N VAL A 261 -31.32 -14.05 -20.57
CA VAL A 261 -30.77 -14.13 -19.21
C VAL A 261 -29.48 -14.91 -19.28
N GLN A 262 -28.37 -14.25 -18.96
CA GLN A 262 -27.06 -14.87 -18.80
C GLN A 262 -26.75 -14.98 -17.32
N ARG A 263 -26.27 -16.15 -16.88
CA ARG A 263 -25.70 -16.35 -15.55
C ARG A 263 -24.19 -16.29 -15.67
N PHE A 264 -23.53 -15.56 -14.78
CA PHE A 264 -22.08 -15.56 -14.64
C PHE A 264 -21.69 -16.62 -13.62
N LYS A 265 -20.76 -17.50 -13.98
CA LYS A 265 -20.14 -18.46 -13.05
C LYS A 265 -18.81 -17.93 -12.53
N GLY A 266 -18.03 -17.32 -13.41
CA GLY A 266 -16.78 -16.68 -13.06
C GLY A 266 -16.65 -15.27 -13.64
N LEU A 267 -15.70 -14.52 -13.10
CA LEU A 267 -15.34 -13.18 -13.55
C LEU A 267 -14.83 -13.19 -15.00
N GLY A 268 -14.17 -14.28 -15.42
CA GLY A 268 -13.71 -14.46 -16.80
C GLY A 268 -14.82 -14.57 -17.85
N GLU A 269 -16.08 -14.75 -17.44
CA GLU A 269 -17.23 -14.72 -18.36
C GLU A 269 -17.74 -13.29 -18.63
N MET A 270 -17.17 -12.28 -17.96
CA MET A 270 -17.53 -10.88 -18.11
C MET A 270 -16.55 -10.15 -19.04
N ASN A 271 -17.09 -9.27 -19.88
CA ASN A 271 -16.23 -8.35 -20.63
C ASN A 271 -15.65 -7.28 -19.69
N PRO A 272 -14.44 -6.73 -19.98
CA PRO A 272 -13.81 -5.71 -19.13
C PRO A 272 -14.69 -4.48 -18.84
N GLU A 273 -15.49 -4.05 -19.81
CA GLU A 273 -16.43 -2.93 -19.65
C GLU A 273 -17.54 -3.25 -18.65
N GLN A 274 -18.05 -4.49 -18.67
CA GLN A 274 -19.08 -4.95 -17.75
C GLN A 274 -18.54 -5.02 -16.33
N LEU A 275 -17.36 -5.63 -16.18
CA LEU A 275 -16.68 -5.74 -14.89
C LEU A 275 -16.39 -4.35 -14.28
N TRP A 276 -15.98 -3.40 -15.12
CA TRP A 276 -15.78 -2.02 -14.71
C TRP A 276 -17.08 -1.39 -14.20
N GLU A 277 -18.16 -1.49 -14.97
CA GLU A 277 -19.45 -0.88 -14.62
C GLU A 277 -20.10 -1.47 -13.37
N THR A 278 -19.94 -2.78 -13.14
CA THR A 278 -20.61 -3.49 -12.06
C THR A 278 -19.79 -3.51 -10.77
N THR A 279 -18.50 -3.81 -10.87
CA THR A 279 -17.72 -4.28 -9.72
C THR A 279 -16.59 -3.32 -9.36
N MET A 280 -15.98 -2.64 -10.34
CA MET A 280 -14.80 -1.80 -10.09
C MET A 280 -15.09 -0.30 -9.96
N ASN A 281 -16.09 0.23 -10.68
CA ASN A 281 -16.36 1.67 -10.75
C ASN A 281 -16.76 2.22 -9.36
N PRO A 282 -16.02 3.19 -8.79
CA PRO A 282 -16.28 3.73 -7.45
C PRO A 282 -17.67 4.32 -7.24
N LYS A 283 -18.36 4.74 -8.31
CA LYS A 283 -19.69 5.35 -8.23
C LYS A 283 -20.83 4.31 -8.16
N THR A 284 -20.62 3.12 -8.73
CA THR A 284 -21.67 2.10 -8.91
C THR A 284 -21.38 0.80 -8.16
N ARG A 285 -20.13 0.54 -7.80
CA ARG A 285 -19.72 -0.70 -7.15
C ARG A 285 -20.35 -0.88 -5.77
N MET A 286 -20.61 -2.14 -5.44
CA MET A 286 -20.99 -2.55 -4.08
C MET A 286 -19.83 -3.30 -3.42
N LEU A 287 -19.40 -2.81 -2.25
CA LEU A 287 -18.34 -3.42 -1.46
C LEU A 287 -18.87 -3.80 -0.08
N LYS A 288 -18.56 -5.01 0.39
CA LYS A 288 -18.80 -5.45 1.76
C LYS A 288 -17.54 -5.18 2.59
N LYS A 289 -17.66 -4.29 3.58
CA LYS A 289 -16.57 -3.99 4.52
C LYS A 289 -16.45 -5.10 5.57
N VAL A 290 -15.25 -5.63 5.76
CA VAL A 290 -14.98 -6.65 6.77
C VAL A 290 -14.67 -5.97 8.10
N VAL A 291 -15.35 -6.40 9.17
CA VAL A 291 -15.19 -5.87 10.53
C VAL A 291 -15.12 -7.04 11.52
N ILE A 292 -14.21 -6.96 12.48
CA ILE A 292 -14.14 -7.90 13.59
C ILE A 292 -14.95 -7.32 14.75
N GLN A 293 -16.08 -7.95 15.07
CA GLN A 293 -16.87 -7.58 16.25
C GLN A 293 -16.34 -8.25 17.52
N ASP A 294 -15.98 -9.53 17.43
CA ASP A 294 -15.48 -10.34 18.53
C ASP A 294 -14.30 -11.17 18.04
N GLY A 295 -13.09 -10.77 18.45
CA GLY A 295 -11.86 -11.44 18.05
C GLY A 295 -11.72 -12.85 18.61
N VAL A 296 -12.30 -13.12 19.78
CA VAL A 296 -12.22 -14.44 20.42
C VAL A 296 -13.09 -15.43 19.66
N LYS A 297 -14.35 -15.05 19.38
CA LYS A 297 -15.23 -15.89 18.56
C LYS A 297 -14.68 -16.09 17.15
N ALA A 298 -14.14 -15.05 16.54
CA ALA A 298 -13.52 -15.16 15.22
C ALA A 298 -12.37 -16.17 15.24
N ASP A 299 -11.51 -16.13 16.26
CA ASP A 299 -10.39 -17.06 16.40
C ASP A 299 -10.84 -18.51 16.61
N GLU A 300 -11.88 -18.73 17.42
CA GLU A 300 -12.49 -20.05 17.60
C GLU A 300 -13.04 -20.61 16.30
N VAL A 301 -13.77 -19.79 15.53
CA VAL A 301 -14.36 -20.19 14.24
C VAL A 301 -13.26 -20.50 13.22
N PHE A 302 -12.25 -19.65 13.09
CA PHE A 302 -11.11 -19.90 12.18
C PHE A 302 -10.34 -21.15 12.58
N SER A 303 -10.12 -21.39 13.87
CA SER A 303 -9.41 -22.58 14.35
C SER A 303 -10.20 -23.87 14.10
N LYS A 304 -11.54 -23.83 14.20
CA LYS A 304 -12.41 -24.98 13.88
C LYS A 304 -12.46 -25.27 12.38
N LEU A 305 -12.57 -24.23 11.55
CA LEU A 305 -12.73 -24.38 10.09
C LEU A 305 -11.42 -24.61 9.35
N MET A 306 -10.33 -23.99 9.79
CA MET A 306 -9.04 -23.96 9.08
C MET A 306 -7.92 -24.69 9.82
N GLY A 307 -8.15 -25.20 11.02
CA GLY A 307 -7.17 -25.97 11.79
C GLY A 307 -6.96 -27.40 11.29
N ASP A 308 -5.87 -28.04 11.71
CA ASP A 308 -5.46 -29.37 11.22
C ASP A 308 -6.39 -30.50 11.65
N ASN A 309 -7.14 -30.29 12.74
CA ASN A 309 -8.04 -31.31 13.29
C ASN A 309 -9.31 -31.43 12.42
N VAL A 310 -9.47 -32.58 11.79
CA VAL A 310 -10.60 -32.88 10.89
C VAL A 310 -11.91 -33.09 11.64
N GLU A 311 -11.86 -33.69 12.84
CA GLU A 311 -13.06 -34.10 13.59
C GLU A 311 -13.94 -32.92 14.03
N PRO A 312 -13.39 -31.83 14.64
CA PRO A 312 -14.19 -30.66 15.01
C PRO A 312 -14.80 -29.98 13.79
N ARG A 313 -14.08 -29.97 12.66
CA ARG A 313 -14.56 -29.39 11.40
C ARG A 313 -15.77 -30.16 10.85
N LYS A 314 -15.71 -31.49 10.86
CA LYS A 314 -16.82 -32.35 10.43
C LYS A 314 -18.08 -32.16 11.27
N GLN A 315 -17.92 -32.11 12.60
CA GLN A 315 -19.03 -31.86 13.52
C GLN A 315 -19.67 -30.50 13.26
N PHE A 316 -18.85 -29.46 13.11
CA PHE A 316 -19.33 -28.11 12.80
C PHE A 316 -20.15 -28.07 11.50
N ILE A 317 -19.65 -28.71 10.43
CA ILE A 317 -20.37 -28.79 9.15
C ILE A 317 -21.68 -29.57 9.31
N ALA A 318 -21.68 -30.70 10.02
CA ALA A 318 -22.89 -31.51 10.21
C ALA A 318 -23.98 -30.76 10.98
N GLU A 319 -23.61 -29.96 11.97
CA GLU A 319 -24.54 -29.18 12.80
C GLU A 319 -25.09 -27.95 12.06
N HIS A 320 -24.25 -27.22 11.32
CA HIS A 320 -24.59 -25.90 10.79
C HIS A 320 -24.83 -25.86 9.28
N ALA A 321 -24.64 -26.96 8.53
CA ALA A 321 -24.84 -26.98 7.08
C ALA A 321 -26.25 -26.62 6.65
N SER A 322 -27.28 -26.97 7.43
CA SER A 322 -28.68 -26.64 7.15
C SER A 322 -29.07 -25.20 7.49
N GLU A 323 -28.30 -24.55 8.35
CA GLU A 323 -28.52 -23.15 8.76
C GLU A 323 -27.83 -22.15 7.83
N ALA A 324 -26.96 -22.65 6.94
CA ALA A 324 -26.29 -21.85 5.93
C ALA A 324 -27.33 -21.25 4.97
N GLN A 325 -27.73 -20.01 5.26
CA GLN A 325 -28.28 -19.13 4.25
C GLN A 325 -27.15 -18.79 3.29
N ILE A 326 -26.95 -19.64 2.30
CA ILE A 326 -26.26 -19.24 1.09
C ILE A 326 -27.18 -18.17 0.49
N ASP A 327 -26.79 -16.90 0.60
CA ASP A 327 -27.34 -15.85 -0.25
C ASP A 327 -26.96 -16.24 -1.70
N ILE A 328 -27.78 -17.11 -2.31
CA ILE A 328 -27.79 -17.45 -3.73
C ILE A 328 -28.65 -16.41 -4.47
#